data_AF-A0A327J2M2-F1
#
_entry.id   AF-A0A327J2M2-F1
#
_cell.length_a   1.000
_cell.length_b   1.000
_cell.length_c   1.000
_cell.angle_alpha   90.00
_cell.angle_beta   90.00
_cell.angle_gamma   90.00
#
_symmetry.space_group_name_H-M   'P 1'
#
loop_
_entity.id
_entity.type
_entity.pdbx_description
1 polymer ?
#
loop_
_entity_poly.entity_id
_entity_poly.type
_entity_poly.pdbx_seq_one_letter_code
_entity_poly.pdbx_strand_id
1 'polypeptide(L)'
;MNEELKQTLKLLPDLSGCYIYYDKDNTVIYVGKAKNLKKRVKSYFNRSQKSPKTIQLVSHIEKLEYIITDTEVEAFILEDQLIKKYKPKYNILLKDDKKYPYFLITDEDFPRILVVRKKNLNPDKGHFFGPYTDIRAMYSTLDFIKKLFPLKQCKQPKFKSRPCLYYDIGRCLAPCQNKVTPDEYKKLVHQAELFLTGKQGELLKQLMEQIQKYSETEQFEKAARLRDSYFDLQKTLEKQKVVYESTKLNEDIISILQDSGIFAIVILMIREGRLIDKKSFTYKVEEADKSDFFATFFKDYYSMLKLDFPDKIIASELEAVGEKSLYEEWLEILSKKKVKISYGKTKAGKQLQELADKNAKDLLEKAKIQSLVDLGNDFNEVGAYLAEKLKLKNFPHKIECYDISHIQGTNTVASGICFINGMPKKSLYKRYKVKSTEGKPDDFQSMKETLTRRFKRLGEEGWEKPDLIIIDGGKGQLSSVMQIVEELGITGIDIVSLAKREEEVFLPNKSKSIMLPRGSSALFLIQRVRDEAHRFAITYHRNLRSKALKKD
;
A
#
# COMPACT_ATOMS: atom_id res chain seq x y z
N MET A 1 -1.87 33.28 -1.34
CA MET A 1 -3.29 33.07 -0.97
C MET A 1 -4.09 34.13 -1.68
N ASN A 2 -4.90 33.72 -2.66
CA ASN A 2 -5.72 34.62 -3.46
C ASN A 2 -6.88 35.23 -2.61
N GLU A 3 -7.53 36.28 -3.14
CA GLU A 3 -8.61 36.98 -2.42
C GLU A 3 -9.89 36.15 -2.29
N GLU A 4 -10.20 35.31 -3.27
CA GLU A 4 -11.38 34.43 -3.25
C GLU A 4 -11.33 33.41 -2.09
N LEU A 5 -10.16 32.78 -1.88
CA LEU A 5 -9.93 31.88 -0.76
C LEU A 5 -10.02 32.60 0.59
N LYS A 6 -9.51 33.84 0.69
CA LYS A 6 -9.65 34.66 1.91
C LYS A 6 -11.11 34.94 2.24
N GLN A 7 -11.93 35.25 1.24
CA GLN A 7 -13.36 35.51 1.42
C GLN A 7 -14.09 34.23 1.85
N THR A 8 -13.85 33.12 1.15
CA THR A 8 -14.45 31.82 1.47
C THR A 8 -14.13 31.37 2.91
N LEU A 9 -12.89 31.58 3.36
CA LEU A 9 -12.46 31.27 4.74
C LEU A 9 -13.22 32.06 5.82
N LYS A 10 -13.77 33.24 5.49
CA LYS A 10 -14.59 34.04 6.42
C LYS A 10 -16.03 33.53 6.51
N LEU A 11 -16.55 32.95 5.42
CA LEU A 11 -17.93 32.46 5.30
C LEU A 11 -18.15 31.05 5.86
N LEU A 12 -17.08 30.37 6.29
CA LEU A 12 -17.17 29.00 6.80
C LEU A 12 -18.10 28.89 8.03
N PRO A 13 -19.05 27.94 8.03
CA PRO A 13 -19.96 27.74 9.14
C PRO A 13 -19.28 27.02 10.31
N ASP A 14 -19.83 27.21 11.50
CA ASP A 14 -19.45 26.48 12.71
C ASP A 14 -20.17 25.11 12.81
N LEU A 15 -20.48 24.50 11.66
CA LEU A 15 -21.20 23.23 11.51
C LEU A 15 -20.27 22.09 11.09
N SER A 16 -20.76 20.85 11.21
CA SER A 16 -20.07 19.66 10.71
C SER A 16 -20.17 19.56 9.19
N GLY A 17 -19.20 18.89 8.58
CA GLY A 17 -19.22 18.65 7.15
C GLY A 17 -17.87 18.24 6.56
N CYS A 18 -17.82 18.18 5.25
CA CYS A 18 -16.61 17.94 4.48
C CYS A 18 -16.10 19.24 3.85
N TYR A 19 -14.78 19.39 3.74
CA TYR A 19 -14.14 20.45 2.97
C TYR A 19 -13.28 19.82 1.86
N ILE A 20 -13.23 20.52 0.73
CA ILE A 20 -12.58 20.07 -0.51
C ILE A 20 -11.64 21.18 -0.96
N TYR A 21 -10.37 20.85 -1.11
CA TYR A 21 -9.35 21.77 -1.63
C TYR A 21 -9.05 21.47 -3.09
N TYR A 22 -8.90 22.55 -3.86
CA TYR A 22 -8.60 22.55 -5.28
C TYR A 22 -7.28 23.30 -5.55
N ASP A 23 -6.56 22.87 -6.59
CA ASP A 23 -5.42 23.61 -7.12
C ASP A 23 -5.81 24.66 -8.17
N LYS A 24 -4.78 25.31 -8.74
CA LYS A 24 -4.91 26.33 -9.79
C LYS A 24 -5.60 25.85 -11.05
N ASP A 25 -5.55 24.55 -11.34
CA ASP A 25 -6.13 23.92 -12.51
C ASP A 25 -7.55 23.39 -12.19
N ASN A 26 -8.11 23.79 -11.04
CA ASN A 26 -9.41 23.39 -10.52
C ASN A 26 -9.52 21.86 -10.30
N THR A 27 -8.40 21.19 -10.02
CA THR A 27 -8.33 19.76 -9.70
C THR A 27 -8.47 19.55 -8.20
N VAL A 28 -9.29 18.57 -7.76
CA VAL A 28 -9.42 18.23 -6.34
C VAL A 28 -8.12 17.60 -5.83
N ILE A 29 -7.45 18.28 -4.92
CA ILE A 29 -6.16 17.86 -4.37
C ILE A 29 -6.26 17.25 -2.97
N TYR A 30 -7.30 17.61 -2.21
CA TYR A 30 -7.55 17.04 -0.87
C TYR A 30 -9.02 17.14 -0.47
N VAL A 31 -9.49 16.15 0.30
CA VAL A 31 -10.79 16.13 0.96
C VAL A 31 -10.59 15.79 2.43
N GLY A 32 -11.31 16.46 3.33
CA GLY A 32 -11.32 16.10 4.74
C GLY A 32 -12.67 16.38 5.42
N LYS A 33 -12.91 15.70 6.55
CA LYS A 33 -14.07 15.94 7.44
C LYS A 33 -13.75 16.91 8.57
N ALA A 34 -14.78 17.54 9.13
CA ALA A 34 -14.69 18.34 10.33
C ALA A 34 -15.96 18.25 11.19
N LYS A 35 -15.81 18.19 12.52
CA LYS A 35 -16.90 18.51 13.47
C LYS A 35 -17.33 19.98 13.37
N ASN A 36 -16.36 20.86 13.10
CA ASN A 36 -16.57 22.28 12.90
C ASN A 36 -15.67 22.75 11.74
N LEU A 37 -16.28 23.04 10.60
CA LEU A 37 -15.61 23.41 9.35
C LEU A 37 -14.70 24.64 9.53
N LYS A 38 -15.23 25.70 10.13
CA LYS A 38 -14.50 26.95 10.36
C LYS A 38 -13.21 26.76 11.16
N LYS A 39 -13.28 26.08 12.31
CA LYS A 39 -12.11 25.80 13.17
C LYS A 39 -11.10 24.90 12.45
N ARG A 40 -11.57 23.81 11.83
CA ARG A 40 -10.70 22.83 11.18
C ARG A 40 -9.97 23.44 9.99
N VAL A 41 -10.67 24.09 9.08
CA VAL A 41 -10.06 24.68 7.88
C VAL A 41 -9.10 25.81 8.26
N LYS A 42 -9.45 26.69 9.19
CA LYS A 42 -8.53 27.77 9.65
C LYS A 42 -7.22 27.22 10.21
N SER A 43 -7.22 26.05 10.85
CA SER A 43 -6.00 25.42 11.37
C SER A 43 -4.96 25.14 10.27
N TYR A 44 -5.38 24.86 9.04
CA TYR A 44 -4.48 24.67 7.89
C TYR A 44 -3.74 25.94 7.49
N PHE A 45 -4.20 27.13 7.89
CA PHE A 45 -3.60 28.41 7.48
C PHE A 45 -2.85 29.12 8.61
N ASN A 46 -2.90 28.61 9.84
CA ASN A 46 -2.13 29.14 10.98
C ASN A 46 -0.64 28.77 10.91
N ARG A 47 0.27 29.59 11.45
CA ARG A 47 1.74 29.44 11.29
C ARG A 47 2.44 28.45 12.25
N SER A 48 1.72 27.69 13.07
CA SER A 48 2.30 26.73 14.03
C SER A 48 2.72 25.41 13.37
N GLN A 49 3.52 24.60 14.09
CA GLN A 49 4.16 23.35 13.64
C GLN A 49 3.26 22.49 12.72
N LYS A 50 3.53 22.51 11.42
CA LYS A 50 2.87 21.67 10.40
C LYS A 50 3.82 20.60 9.90
N SER A 51 3.26 19.43 9.55
CA SER A 51 4.02 18.41 8.83
C SER A 51 4.43 18.94 7.44
N PRO A 52 5.55 18.47 6.87
CA PRO A 52 5.99 18.85 5.52
C PRO A 52 4.90 18.65 4.46
N LYS A 53 4.14 17.55 4.57
CA LYS A 53 2.99 17.25 3.71
C LYS A 53 1.91 18.33 3.77
N THR A 54 1.55 18.78 4.98
CA THR A 54 0.54 19.83 5.15
C THR A 54 1.02 21.17 4.61
N ILE A 55 2.31 21.49 4.77
CA ILE A 55 2.90 22.71 4.20
C ILE A 55 2.80 22.68 2.67
N GLN A 56 3.15 21.55 2.06
CA GLN A 56 3.07 21.38 0.61
C GLN A 56 1.63 21.36 0.11
N LEU A 57 0.69 20.72 0.83
CA LEU A 57 -0.74 20.79 0.49
C LEU A 57 -1.20 22.25 0.47
N VAL A 58 -0.95 23.00 1.55
CA VAL A 58 -1.41 24.39 1.70
C VAL A 58 -0.83 25.31 0.63
N SER A 59 0.40 25.07 0.17
CA SER A 59 1.01 25.87 -0.90
C SER A 59 0.35 25.68 -2.28
N HIS A 60 -0.47 24.63 -2.46
CA HIS A 60 -1.16 24.35 -3.71
C HIS A 60 -2.67 24.62 -3.64
N ILE A 61 -3.21 25.09 -2.50
CA ILE A 61 -4.64 25.40 -2.37
C ILE A 61 -4.93 26.75 -3.04
N GLU A 62 -5.74 26.72 -4.09
CA GLU A 62 -6.27 27.93 -4.74
C GLU A 62 -7.77 28.14 -4.45
N LYS A 63 -8.52 27.05 -4.29
CA LYS A 63 -9.97 27.12 -4.03
C LYS A 63 -10.39 26.13 -2.95
N LEU A 64 -11.43 26.49 -2.21
CA LEU A 64 -12.04 25.72 -1.13
C LEU A 64 -13.54 25.61 -1.38
N GLU A 65 -14.09 24.41 -1.28
CA GLU A 65 -15.53 24.17 -1.18
C GLU A 65 -15.83 23.38 0.10
N TYR A 66 -17.08 23.41 0.54
CA TYR A 66 -17.53 22.60 1.68
C TYR A 66 -18.96 22.11 1.49
N ILE A 67 -19.28 21.00 2.13
CA ILE A 67 -20.60 20.40 2.18
C ILE A 67 -20.95 20.22 3.66
N ILE A 68 -22.05 20.83 4.11
CA ILE A 68 -22.52 20.73 5.49
C ILE A 68 -23.26 19.39 5.65
N THR A 69 -23.11 18.77 6.81
CA THR A 69 -23.86 17.57 7.21
C THR A 69 -24.51 17.79 8.58
N ASP A 70 -25.55 17.01 8.88
CA ASP A 70 -26.29 17.15 10.13
C ASP A 70 -25.52 16.50 11.29
N THR A 71 -24.76 15.43 10.99
CA THR A 71 -23.96 14.72 11.98
C THR A 71 -22.49 14.56 11.56
N GLU A 72 -21.63 14.27 12.54
CA GLU A 72 -20.22 13.95 12.29
C GLU A 72 -20.06 12.61 11.56
N VAL A 73 -20.94 11.63 11.82
CA VAL A 73 -20.91 10.33 11.14
C VAL A 73 -21.26 10.50 9.66
N GLU A 74 -22.21 11.36 9.33
CA GLU A 74 -22.48 11.71 7.92
C GLU A 74 -21.28 12.39 7.26
N ALA A 75 -20.62 13.33 7.92
CA ALA A 75 -19.37 13.91 7.41
C ALA A 75 -18.29 12.85 7.20
N PHE A 76 -18.21 11.86 8.10
CA PHE A 76 -17.27 10.74 8.00
C PHE A 76 -17.54 9.86 6.78
N ILE A 77 -18.81 9.51 6.55
CA ILE A 77 -19.25 8.72 5.38
C ILE A 77 -19.03 9.51 4.08
N LEU A 78 -19.43 10.78 4.07
CA LEU A 78 -19.30 11.64 2.89
C LEU A 78 -17.84 11.86 2.51
N GLU A 79 -16.95 12.06 3.48
CA GLU A 79 -15.51 12.20 3.23
C GLU A 79 -14.97 10.97 2.50
N ASP A 80 -15.28 9.78 2.99
CA ASP A 80 -14.85 8.52 2.37
C ASP A 80 -15.37 8.39 0.92
N GLN A 81 -16.63 8.74 0.67
CA GLN A 81 -17.22 8.74 -0.67
C GLN A 81 -16.52 9.74 -1.61
N LEU A 82 -16.26 10.96 -1.14
CA LEU A 82 -15.60 12.01 -1.93
C LEU A 82 -14.14 11.65 -2.23
N ILE A 83 -13.40 11.06 -1.27
CA ILE A 83 -12.03 10.55 -1.50
C ILE A 83 -12.05 9.46 -2.56
N LYS A 84 -12.99 8.52 -2.50
CA LYS A 84 -13.13 7.45 -3.50
C LYS A 84 -13.50 7.99 -4.89
N LYS A 85 -14.35 9.02 -4.95
CA LYS A 85 -14.78 9.68 -6.18
C LYS A 85 -13.64 10.46 -6.85
N TYR A 86 -12.98 11.34 -6.10
CA TYR A 86 -11.99 12.27 -6.66
C TYR A 86 -10.56 11.74 -6.66
N LYS A 87 -10.25 10.75 -5.81
CA LYS A 87 -8.90 10.21 -5.61
C LYS A 87 -7.83 11.31 -5.46
N PRO A 88 -8.00 12.23 -4.50
CA PRO A 88 -7.17 13.43 -4.42
C PRO A 88 -5.71 13.08 -4.10
N LYS A 89 -4.77 13.82 -4.69
CA LYS A 89 -3.32 13.56 -4.59
C LYS A 89 -2.79 13.50 -3.16
N TYR A 90 -3.28 14.36 -2.25
CA TYR A 90 -2.76 14.47 -0.89
C TYR A 90 -3.50 13.60 0.13
N ASN A 91 -4.65 13.01 -0.21
CA ASN A 91 -5.26 11.97 0.63
C ASN A 91 -4.43 10.68 0.53
N ILE A 92 -4.36 9.92 1.63
CA ILE A 92 -3.79 8.58 1.56
C ILE A 92 -4.75 7.73 0.74
N LEU A 93 -4.25 7.17 -0.36
CA LEU A 93 -4.99 6.25 -1.21
C LEU A 93 -4.28 4.90 -1.17
N LEU A 94 -5.03 3.83 -0.95
CA LEU A 94 -4.52 2.48 -1.09
C LEU A 94 -4.32 2.19 -2.58
N LYS A 95 -3.11 2.45 -3.10
CA LYS A 95 -2.79 2.38 -4.53
C LYS A 95 -2.76 0.95 -5.12
N ASP A 96 -3.01 -0.07 -4.32
CA ASP A 96 -2.71 -1.47 -4.67
C ASP A 96 -3.90 -2.43 -4.60
N ASP A 97 -5.06 -1.94 -5.01
CA ASP A 97 -6.31 -2.68 -4.99
C ASP A 97 -6.48 -3.73 -6.10
N LYS A 98 -5.61 -3.69 -7.12
CA LYS A 98 -5.56 -4.68 -8.21
C LYS A 98 -5.03 -6.04 -7.75
N LYS A 99 -4.41 -6.10 -6.56
CA LYS A 99 -3.83 -7.32 -6.00
C LYS A 99 -4.86 -8.32 -5.51
N TYR A 100 -5.99 -7.84 -5.02
CA TYR A 100 -6.96 -8.70 -4.33
C TYR A 100 -8.24 -8.90 -5.14
N PRO A 101 -8.54 -10.14 -5.56
CA PRO A 101 -9.83 -10.47 -6.14
C PRO A 101 -10.93 -10.61 -5.07
N TYR A 102 -12.17 -10.47 -5.53
CA TYR A 102 -13.40 -10.64 -4.79
C TYR A 102 -14.30 -11.58 -5.57
N PHE A 103 -15.18 -12.31 -4.89
CA PHE A 103 -16.35 -12.88 -5.54
C PHE A 103 -17.45 -11.82 -5.61
N LEU A 104 -18.11 -11.74 -6.76
CA LEU A 104 -19.34 -10.98 -6.99
C LEU A 104 -20.46 -11.97 -7.25
N ILE A 105 -21.49 -11.95 -6.42
CA ILE A 105 -22.78 -12.57 -6.71
C ILE A 105 -23.66 -11.50 -7.37
N THR A 106 -24.03 -11.71 -8.63
CA THR A 106 -24.73 -10.70 -9.43
C THR A 106 -26.21 -10.55 -9.07
N ASP A 107 -26.74 -9.34 -9.18
CA ASP A 107 -28.16 -9.04 -8.92
C ASP A 107 -29.06 -9.21 -10.17
N GLU A 108 -29.00 -10.39 -10.79
CA GLU A 108 -29.88 -10.77 -11.91
C GLU A 108 -30.85 -11.87 -11.45
N ASP A 109 -31.94 -12.15 -12.19
CA ASP A 109 -32.93 -13.20 -11.80
C ASP A 109 -32.30 -14.57 -11.53
N PHE A 110 -31.18 -14.85 -12.20
CA PHE A 110 -30.37 -16.04 -11.99
C PHE A 110 -28.92 -15.65 -11.65
N PRO A 111 -28.64 -15.27 -10.38
CA PRO A 111 -27.33 -14.79 -9.94
C PRO A 111 -26.17 -15.73 -10.31
N ARG A 112 -25.02 -15.13 -10.63
CA ARG A 112 -23.77 -15.83 -10.95
C ARG A 112 -22.68 -15.39 -10.00
N ILE A 113 -21.75 -16.31 -9.71
CA ILE A 113 -20.55 -16.02 -8.93
C ILE A 113 -19.41 -15.71 -9.90
N LEU A 114 -18.94 -14.47 -9.89
CA LEU A 114 -17.88 -13.95 -10.74
C LEU A 114 -16.65 -13.57 -9.90
N VAL A 115 -15.46 -13.73 -10.46
CA VAL A 115 -14.25 -13.18 -9.86
C VAL A 115 -14.03 -11.78 -10.42
N VAL A 116 -14.00 -10.78 -9.54
CA VAL A 116 -13.80 -9.37 -9.89
C VAL A 116 -12.64 -8.77 -9.08
N ARG A 117 -12.14 -7.61 -9.49
CA ARG A 117 -11.10 -6.84 -8.76
C ARG A 117 -11.65 -5.44 -8.47
N LYS A 118 -11.08 -4.72 -7.49
CA LYS A 118 -11.62 -3.41 -7.04
C LYS A 118 -11.94 -2.43 -8.17
N LYS A 119 -11.05 -2.29 -9.16
CA LYS A 119 -11.27 -1.45 -10.36
C LYS A 119 -12.49 -1.81 -11.22
N ASN A 120 -12.99 -3.03 -11.13
CA ASN A 120 -14.13 -3.56 -11.88
C ASN A 120 -15.36 -3.75 -10.97
N LEU A 121 -15.28 -3.37 -9.69
CA LEU A 121 -16.42 -3.43 -8.78
C LEU A 121 -17.44 -2.39 -9.22
N ASN A 122 -18.66 -2.85 -9.46
CA ASN A 122 -19.82 -1.99 -9.53
C ASN A 122 -20.79 -2.48 -8.44
N PRO A 123 -20.90 -1.78 -7.30
CA PRO A 123 -21.74 -2.19 -6.17
C PRO A 123 -23.22 -2.26 -6.45
N ASP A 124 -23.66 -1.63 -7.55
CA ASP A 124 -25.03 -1.70 -8.05
C ASP A 124 -25.30 -2.99 -8.85
N LYS A 125 -24.27 -3.83 -9.05
CA LYS A 125 -24.38 -5.10 -9.78
C LYS A 125 -24.41 -6.35 -8.89
N GLY A 126 -24.44 -6.19 -7.56
CA GLY A 126 -24.68 -7.28 -6.62
C GLY A 126 -23.86 -7.26 -5.33
N HIS A 127 -23.63 -8.46 -4.77
CA HIS A 127 -22.99 -8.69 -3.47
C HIS A 127 -21.54 -9.14 -3.61
N PHE A 128 -20.62 -8.53 -2.85
CA PHE A 128 -19.20 -8.85 -2.90
C PHE A 128 -18.73 -9.62 -1.66
N PHE A 129 -17.89 -10.62 -1.88
CA PHE A 129 -17.28 -11.44 -0.84
C PHE A 129 -15.76 -11.44 -1.03
N GLY A 130 -15.01 -11.24 0.05
CA GLY A 130 -13.55 -11.09 0.02
C GLY A 130 -13.09 -9.93 0.92
N PRO A 131 -11.97 -9.25 0.58
CA PRO A 131 -10.98 -9.62 -0.45
C PRO A 131 -10.32 -10.97 -0.16
N TYR A 132 -9.98 -11.71 -1.22
CA TYR A 132 -9.18 -12.92 -1.12
C TYR A 132 -7.70 -12.59 -1.28
N THR A 133 -6.89 -12.85 -0.24
CA THR A 133 -5.45 -12.56 -0.25
C THR A 133 -4.62 -13.69 -0.86
N ASP A 134 -5.17 -14.90 -0.92
CA ASP A 134 -4.61 -16.04 -1.65
C ASP A 134 -5.51 -16.42 -2.84
N ILE A 135 -4.98 -16.21 -4.05
CA ILE A 135 -5.69 -16.46 -5.31
C ILE A 135 -5.91 -17.96 -5.53
N ARG A 136 -4.97 -18.82 -5.14
CA ARG A 136 -5.10 -20.28 -5.31
C ARG A 136 -6.20 -20.80 -4.40
N ALA A 137 -6.17 -20.40 -3.12
CA ALA A 137 -7.22 -20.75 -2.17
C ALA A 137 -8.60 -20.26 -2.65
N MET A 138 -8.69 -19.03 -3.17
CA MET A 138 -9.93 -18.51 -3.76
C MET A 138 -10.45 -19.39 -4.89
N TYR A 139 -9.63 -19.76 -5.88
CA TYR A 139 -10.10 -20.61 -6.99
C TYR A 139 -10.51 -22.01 -6.52
N SER A 140 -9.82 -22.57 -5.52
CA SER A 140 -10.24 -23.82 -4.87
C SER A 140 -11.62 -23.67 -4.22
N THR A 141 -11.86 -22.58 -3.50
CA THR A 141 -13.18 -22.25 -2.91
C THR A 141 -14.25 -22.11 -3.98
N LEU A 142 -13.94 -21.45 -5.11
CA LEU A 142 -14.90 -21.31 -6.21
C LEU A 142 -15.26 -22.65 -6.86
N ASP A 143 -14.29 -23.55 -7.08
CA ASP A 143 -14.57 -24.88 -7.61
C ASP A 143 -15.40 -25.72 -6.63
N PHE A 144 -15.12 -25.59 -5.33
CA PHE A 144 -15.90 -26.25 -4.28
C PHE A 144 -17.36 -25.77 -4.26
N ILE A 145 -17.58 -24.45 -4.28
CA ILE A 145 -18.92 -23.84 -4.37
C ILE A 145 -19.66 -24.32 -5.61
N LYS A 146 -18.99 -24.39 -6.77
CA LYS A 146 -19.60 -24.87 -8.02
C LYS A 146 -19.94 -26.36 -8.03
N LYS A 147 -19.33 -27.16 -7.14
CA LYS A 147 -19.66 -28.57 -6.95
C LYS A 147 -20.86 -28.72 -6.01
N LEU A 148 -20.88 -27.98 -4.90
CA LEU A 148 -21.96 -28.02 -3.92
C LEU A 148 -23.25 -27.38 -4.45
N PHE A 149 -23.14 -26.26 -5.16
CA PHE A 149 -24.28 -25.47 -5.62
C PHE A 149 -24.29 -25.40 -7.15
N PRO A 150 -25.24 -26.06 -7.84
CA PRO A 150 -25.34 -26.07 -9.30
C PRO A 150 -25.83 -24.74 -9.89
N LEU A 151 -25.04 -23.69 -9.71
CA LEU A 151 -25.33 -22.33 -10.16
C LEU A 151 -25.01 -22.13 -11.65
N LYS A 152 -25.74 -21.21 -12.29
CA LYS A 152 -25.50 -20.71 -13.64
C LYS A 152 -24.07 -20.19 -13.76
N GLN A 153 -23.35 -20.67 -14.78
CA GLN A 153 -21.97 -20.24 -15.05
C GLN A 153 -21.85 -19.44 -16.36
N CYS A 154 -22.81 -19.61 -17.28
CA CYS A 154 -22.79 -18.96 -18.58
C CYS A 154 -23.39 -17.56 -18.52
N LYS A 155 -22.83 -16.61 -19.28
CA LYS A 155 -23.44 -15.27 -19.48
C LYS A 155 -24.61 -15.36 -20.46
N GLN A 156 -24.44 -16.11 -21.54
CA GLN A 156 -25.45 -16.38 -22.56
C GLN A 156 -25.56 -17.90 -22.76
N PRO A 157 -26.74 -18.40 -23.17
CA PRO A 157 -26.92 -19.81 -23.48
C PRO A 157 -25.95 -20.26 -24.58
N LYS A 158 -25.21 -21.36 -24.36
CA LYS A 158 -24.31 -21.93 -25.38
C LYS A 158 -25.07 -22.53 -26.57
N PHE A 159 -26.27 -23.03 -26.33
CA PHE A 159 -27.14 -23.63 -27.33
C PHE A 159 -28.53 -23.03 -27.19
N LYS A 160 -29.28 -22.96 -28.30
CA LYS A 160 -30.63 -22.39 -28.32
C LYS A 160 -31.68 -23.34 -27.73
N SER A 161 -31.56 -24.64 -28.01
CA SER A 161 -32.63 -25.63 -27.78
C SER A 161 -32.27 -26.75 -26.81
N ARG A 162 -31.05 -26.75 -26.23
CA ARG A 162 -30.63 -27.78 -25.29
C ARG A 162 -29.76 -27.25 -24.16
N PRO A 163 -29.78 -27.91 -22.98
CA PRO A 163 -28.82 -27.64 -21.92
C PRO A 163 -27.38 -27.91 -22.37
N CYS A 164 -26.43 -27.25 -21.69
CA CYS A 164 -25.01 -27.49 -21.91
C CYS A 164 -24.48 -28.59 -20.97
N LEU A 165 -23.25 -29.07 -21.22
CA LEU A 165 -22.57 -30.08 -20.42
C LEU A 165 -22.63 -29.84 -18.90
N TYR A 166 -22.56 -28.59 -18.43
CA TYR A 166 -22.66 -28.30 -16.99
C TYR A 166 -23.97 -28.74 -16.35
N TYR A 167 -25.07 -28.77 -17.11
CA TYR A 167 -26.34 -29.33 -16.64
C TYR A 167 -26.26 -30.86 -16.57
N ASP A 168 -25.75 -31.49 -17.64
CA ASP A 168 -25.67 -32.94 -17.75
C ASP A 168 -24.79 -33.56 -16.64
N ILE A 169 -23.73 -32.84 -16.23
CA ILE A 169 -22.85 -33.26 -15.11
C ILE A 169 -23.28 -32.70 -13.74
N GLY A 170 -24.46 -32.10 -13.63
CA GLY A 170 -25.04 -31.64 -12.36
C GLY A 170 -24.39 -30.40 -11.73
N ARG A 171 -23.64 -29.58 -12.49
CA ARG A 171 -22.99 -28.33 -12.03
C ARG A 171 -23.78 -27.04 -12.36
N CYS A 172 -24.98 -27.16 -12.93
CA CYS A 172 -25.85 -26.05 -13.29
C CYS A 172 -27.30 -26.54 -13.40
N LEU A 173 -28.29 -25.78 -12.89
CA LEU A 173 -29.71 -26.12 -13.03
C LEU A 173 -30.33 -25.71 -14.38
N ALA A 174 -29.52 -25.27 -15.35
CA ALA A 174 -29.96 -24.80 -16.68
C ALA A 174 -31.13 -23.79 -16.69
N PRO A 175 -31.04 -22.67 -15.94
CA PRO A 175 -32.08 -21.62 -16.01
C PRO A 175 -32.22 -21.03 -17.42
N CYS A 176 -31.16 -21.08 -18.23
CA CYS A 176 -31.19 -20.68 -19.64
C CYS A 176 -32.14 -21.50 -20.52
N GLN A 177 -32.66 -22.63 -20.02
CA GLN A 177 -33.62 -23.50 -20.69
C GLN A 177 -34.90 -23.66 -19.86
N ASN A 178 -35.16 -22.71 -18.94
CA ASN A 178 -36.34 -22.69 -18.05
C ASN A 178 -36.53 -23.97 -17.22
N LYS A 179 -35.42 -24.65 -16.87
CA LYS A 179 -35.43 -25.90 -16.08
C LYS A 179 -35.54 -25.67 -14.56
N VAL A 180 -35.50 -24.42 -14.11
CA VAL A 180 -35.62 -24.02 -12.69
C VAL A 180 -36.29 -22.65 -12.62
N THR A 181 -37.11 -22.44 -11.59
CA THR A 181 -37.75 -21.14 -11.34
C THR A 181 -36.78 -20.15 -10.67
N PRO A 182 -36.97 -18.82 -10.82
CA PRO A 182 -36.17 -17.82 -10.12
C PRO A 182 -36.17 -18.00 -8.59
N ASP A 183 -37.30 -18.36 -7.99
CA ASP A 183 -37.42 -18.49 -6.52
C ASP A 183 -36.67 -19.69 -5.97
N GLU A 184 -36.75 -20.84 -6.66
CA GLU A 184 -35.95 -22.02 -6.31
C GLU A 184 -34.46 -21.75 -6.47
N TYR A 185 -34.08 -21.04 -7.54
CA TYR A 185 -32.69 -20.68 -7.78
C TYR A 185 -32.15 -19.69 -6.74
N LYS A 186 -32.95 -18.71 -6.29
CA LYS A 186 -32.58 -17.76 -5.23
C LYS A 186 -32.30 -18.47 -3.90
N LYS A 187 -33.05 -19.51 -3.54
CA LYS A 187 -32.76 -20.33 -2.35
C LYS A 187 -31.39 -20.98 -2.42
N LEU A 188 -31.00 -21.47 -3.60
CA LEU A 188 -29.67 -22.06 -3.82
C LEU A 188 -28.55 -21.01 -3.75
N VAL A 189 -28.78 -19.81 -4.31
CA VAL A 189 -27.84 -18.69 -4.19
C VAL A 189 -27.64 -18.29 -2.74
N HIS A 190 -28.71 -18.24 -1.95
CA HIS A 190 -28.64 -17.91 -0.53
C HIS A 190 -27.79 -18.91 0.26
N GLN A 191 -27.87 -20.21 -0.05
CA GLN A 191 -26.98 -21.21 0.56
C GLN A 191 -25.49 -20.97 0.22
N ALA A 192 -25.19 -20.55 -1.01
CA ALA A 192 -23.83 -20.17 -1.38
C ALA A 192 -23.36 -18.90 -0.65
N GLU A 193 -24.25 -17.94 -0.39
CA GLU A 193 -23.96 -16.76 0.45
C GLU A 193 -23.66 -17.14 1.90
N LEU A 194 -24.44 -18.06 2.49
CA LEU A 194 -24.18 -18.59 3.84
C LEU A 194 -22.81 -19.26 3.94
N PHE A 195 -22.43 -20.04 2.91
CA PHE A 195 -21.11 -20.64 2.84
C PHE A 195 -19.98 -19.58 2.79
N LEU A 196 -20.14 -18.56 1.95
CA LEU A 196 -19.15 -17.49 1.77
C LEU A 196 -19.03 -16.55 2.98
N THR A 197 -20.06 -16.46 3.82
CA THR A 197 -20.09 -15.67 5.06
C THR A 197 -19.62 -16.44 6.29
N GLY A 198 -19.13 -17.67 6.11
CA GLY A 198 -18.62 -18.49 7.22
C GLY A 198 -19.71 -19.11 8.11
N LYS A 199 -20.99 -18.97 7.75
CA LYS A 199 -22.14 -19.58 8.44
C LYS A 199 -22.34 -21.05 8.07
N GLN A 200 -21.24 -21.80 8.07
CA GLN A 200 -21.18 -23.17 7.58
C GLN A 200 -21.97 -24.13 8.50
N GLY A 201 -22.06 -23.85 9.79
CA GLY A 201 -22.88 -24.62 10.74
C GLY A 201 -24.39 -24.49 10.49
N GLU A 202 -24.86 -23.28 10.17
CA GLU A 202 -26.26 -23.03 9.78
C GLU A 202 -26.59 -23.77 8.47
N LEU A 203 -25.68 -23.71 7.49
CA LEU A 203 -25.81 -24.43 6.24
C LEU A 203 -25.87 -25.96 6.44
N LEU A 204 -25.02 -26.53 7.31
CA LEU A 204 -25.08 -27.97 7.63
C LEU A 204 -26.43 -28.38 8.23
N LYS A 205 -27.00 -27.55 9.12
CA LYS A 205 -28.34 -27.79 9.69
C LYS A 205 -29.41 -27.79 8.60
N GLN A 206 -29.40 -26.77 7.74
CA GLN A 206 -30.35 -26.67 6.62
C GLN A 206 -30.24 -27.84 5.65
N LEU A 207 -29.01 -28.30 5.35
CA LEU A 207 -28.79 -29.47 4.50
C LEU A 207 -29.37 -30.74 5.15
N MET A 208 -29.17 -30.93 6.46
CA MET A 208 -29.71 -32.08 7.19
C MET A 208 -31.25 -32.10 7.19
N GLU A 209 -31.89 -30.96 7.46
CA GLU A 209 -33.35 -30.82 7.41
C GLU A 209 -33.90 -31.16 6.02
N GLN A 210 -33.22 -30.73 4.95
CA GLN A 210 -33.61 -31.05 3.58
C GLN A 210 -33.40 -32.53 3.24
N ILE A 211 -32.29 -33.14 3.69
CA ILE A 211 -32.04 -34.58 3.52
C ILE A 211 -33.16 -35.38 4.18
N GLN A 212 -33.55 -35.02 5.40
CA GLN A 212 -34.63 -35.68 6.13
C GLN A 212 -35.95 -35.55 5.38
N LYS A 213 -36.32 -34.34 4.95
CA LYS A 213 -37.54 -34.09 4.18
C LYS A 213 -37.60 -34.88 2.86
N TYR A 214 -36.49 -34.95 2.12
CA TYR A 214 -36.46 -35.75 0.88
C TYR A 214 -36.47 -37.25 1.15
N SER A 215 -35.92 -37.71 2.27
CA SER A 215 -35.99 -39.11 2.67
C SER A 215 -37.41 -39.51 3.08
N GLU A 216 -38.10 -38.66 3.84
CA GLU A 216 -39.51 -38.85 4.23
C GLU A 216 -40.48 -38.84 3.03
N THR A 217 -40.13 -38.14 1.96
CA THR A 217 -40.91 -38.10 0.71
C THR A 217 -40.39 -39.08 -0.35
N GLU A 218 -39.55 -40.04 0.03
CA GLU A 218 -38.98 -41.10 -0.82
C GLU A 218 -38.19 -40.60 -2.05
N GLN A 219 -37.70 -39.36 -2.01
CA GLN A 219 -36.88 -38.73 -3.07
C GLN A 219 -35.38 -39.01 -2.84
N PHE A 220 -35.00 -40.30 -2.82
CA PHE A 220 -33.67 -40.75 -2.40
C PHE A 220 -32.51 -40.18 -3.21
N GLU A 221 -32.67 -39.95 -4.53
CA GLU A 221 -31.62 -39.35 -5.36
C GLU A 221 -31.28 -37.92 -4.93
N LYS A 222 -32.30 -37.13 -4.57
CA LYS A 222 -32.10 -35.75 -4.09
C LYS A 222 -31.47 -35.75 -2.70
N ALA A 223 -31.93 -36.65 -1.82
CA ALA A 223 -31.34 -36.83 -0.49
C ALA A 223 -29.86 -37.23 -0.57
N ALA A 224 -29.50 -38.17 -1.47
CA ALA A 224 -28.13 -38.61 -1.65
C ALA A 224 -27.19 -37.46 -2.10
N ARG A 225 -27.61 -36.63 -3.07
CA ARG A 225 -26.82 -35.47 -3.52
C ARG A 225 -26.57 -34.46 -2.39
N LEU A 226 -27.59 -34.17 -1.57
CA LEU A 226 -27.45 -33.28 -0.43
C LEU A 226 -26.58 -33.87 0.67
N ARG A 227 -26.68 -35.18 0.92
CA ARG A 227 -25.84 -35.91 1.87
C ARG A 227 -24.37 -35.87 1.49
N ASP A 228 -24.05 -36.09 0.21
CA ASP A 228 -22.67 -36.02 -0.26
C ASP A 228 -22.11 -34.60 -0.11
N SER A 229 -22.94 -33.59 -0.42
CA SER A 229 -22.62 -32.17 -0.20
C SER A 229 -22.38 -31.83 1.28
N TYR A 230 -23.18 -32.41 2.19
CA TYR A 230 -23.03 -32.28 3.63
C TYR A 230 -21.69 -32.83 4.11
N PHE A 231 -21.29 -34.04 3.68
CA PHE A 231 -20.03 -34.65 4.08
C PHE A 231 -18.80 -33.90 3.54
N ASP A 232 -18.88 -33.39 2.32
CA ASP A 232 -17.81 -32.57 1.74
C ASP A 232 -17.62 -31.25 2.50
N LEU A 233 -18.72 -30.61 2.90
CA LEU A 233 -18.69 -29.42 3.74
C LEU A 233 -18.13 -29.72 5.15
N GLN A 234 -18.55 -30.83 5.76
CA GLN A 234 -18.10 -31.24 7.09
C GLN A 234 -16.57 -31.47 7.14
N LYS A 235 -15.99 -32.15 6.14
CA LYS A 235 -14.53 -32.38 6.05
C LYS A 235 -13.72 -31.07 5.98
N THR A 236 -14.30 -30.01 5.43
CA THR A 236 -13.65 -28.70 5.33
C THR A 236 -13.60 -28.01 6.69
N LEU A 237 -14.65 -28.17 7.51
CA LEU A 237 -14.73 -27.64 8.87
C LEU A 237 -13.78 -28.35 9.85
N GLU A 238 -13.62 -29.67 9.72
CA GLU A 238 -12.73 -30.46 10.59
C GLU A 238 -11.25 -30.06 10.49
N LYS A 239 -10.85 -29.42 9.38
CA LYS A 239 -9.48 -28.91 9.18
C LYS A 239 -9.21 -27.57 9.85
N GLN A 240 -10.23 -26.88 10.38
CA GLN A 240 -10.07 -25.58 11.02
C GLN A 240 -9.70 -25.75 12.50
N LYS A 241 -8.62 -25.08 12.93
CA LYS A 241 -8.10 -25.21 14.30
C LYS A 241 -9.02 -24.45 15.27
N VAL A 242 -9.57 -25.17 16.25
CA VAL A 242 -10.31 -24.57 17.38
C VAL A 242 -9.36 -23.67 18.16
N VAL A 243 -9.73 -22.40 18.33
CA VAL A 243 -8.95 -21.42 19.12
C VAL A 243 -9.49 -21.32 20.54
N TYR A 244 -10.81 -21.50 20.72
CA TYR A 244 -11.49 -21.57 22.02
C TYR A 244 -12.62 -22.59 22.04
N GLU A 245 -12.96 -23.07 23.25
CA GLU A 245 -14.14 -23.92 23.51
C GLU A 245 -15.46 -23.13 23.51
N SER A 246 -15.42 -21.80 23.56
CA SER A 246 -16.61 -20.94 23.63
C SER A 246 -17.20 -20.64 22.25
N THR A 247 -18.42 -21.14 22.02
CA THR A 247 -19.18 -20.99 20.77
C THR A 247 -19.77 -19.59 20.54
N LYS A 248 -19.58 -18.63 21.47
CA LYS A 248 -20.17 -17.28 21.42
C LYS A 248 -19.23 -16.18 20.92
N LEU A 249 -17.97 -16.49 20.60
CA LEU A 249 -17.00 -15.48 20.18
C LEU A 249 -17.07 -15.21 18.67
N ASN A 250 -17.48 -14.00 18.31
CA ASN A 250 -17.50 -13.49 16.95
C ASN A 250 -16.70 -12.18 16.87
N GLU A 251 -15.40 -12.30 16.60
CA GLU A 251 -14.47 -11.17 16.68
C GLU A 251 -13.46 -11.15 15.53
N ASP A 252 -13.10 -9.96 15.05
CA ASP A 252 -11.97 -9.76 14.15
C ASP A 252 -10.80 -9.15 14.94
N ILE A 253 -9.60 -9.74 14.83
CA ILE A 253 -8.38 -9.22 15.45
C ILE A 253 -7.47 -8.67 14.35
N ILE A 254 -7.14 -7.39 14.45
CA ILE A 254 -6.34 -6.68 13.46
C ILE A 254 -4.97 -6.34 14.07
N SER A 255 -3.92 -6.64 13.32
CA SER A 255 -2.56 -6.19 13.61
C SER A 255 -1.97 -5.53 12.37
N ILE A 256 -1.26 -4.42 12.56
CA ILE A 256 -0.53 -3.74 11.49
C ILE A 256 0.91 -3.47 11.94
N LEU A 257 1.87 -3.83 11.10
CA LEU A 257 3.28 -3.48 11.26
C LEU A 257 3.75 -2.66 10.06
N GLN A 258 4.69 -1.76 10.31
CA GLN A 258 5.29 -0.91 9.29
C GLN A 258 6.81 -0.96 9.41
N ASP A 259 7.48 -1.12 8.27
CA ASP A 259 8.93 -0.89 8.16
C ASP A 259 9.28 -0.49 6.72
N SER A 260 10.15 0.51 6.58
CA SER A 260 10.73 0.91 5.29
C SER A 260 9.70 1.21 4.19
N GLY A 261 8.57 1.83 4.57
CA GLY A 261 7.46 2.15 3.66
C GLY A 261 6.57 0.97 3.28
N ILE A 262 6.81 -0.22 3.86
CA ILE A 262 5.98 -1.41 3.70
C ILE A 262 5.08 -1.53 4.92
N PHE A 263 3.78 -1.62 4.66
CA PHE A 263 2.75 -1.93 5.65
C PHE A 263 2.30 -3.38 5.49
N ALA A 264 2.37 -4.15 6.57
CA ALA A 264 1.86 -5.50 6.65
C ALA A 264 0.68 -5.53 7.62
N ILE A 265 -0.48 -5.94 7.15
CA ILE A 265 -1.70 -6.01 7.95
C ILE A 265 -2.20 -7.44 7.97
N VAL A 266 -2.54 -7.92 9.16
CA VAL A 266 -3.18 -9.23 9.36
C VAL A 266 -4.51 -9.04 10.05
N ILE A 267 -5.53 -9.71 9.54
CA ILE A 267 -6.84 -9.84 10.18
C ILE A 267 -7.08 -11.32 10.45
N LEU A 268 -7.22 -11.68 11.72
CA LEU A 268 -7.67 -12.99 12.15
C LEU A 268 -9.18 -12.93 12.38
N MET A 269 -9.94 -13.74 11.64
CA MET A 269 -11.40 -13.77 11.72
C MET A 269 -11.83 -14.94 12.61
N ILE A 270 -12.39 -14.62 13.77
CA ILE A 270 -12.92 -15.61 14.70
C ILE A 270 -14.44 -15.60 14.62
N ARG A 271 -15.03 -16.76 14.33
CA ARG A 271 -16.48 -16.99 14.38
C ARG A 271 -16.75 -18.23 15.23
N GLU A 272 -17.73 -18.14 16.12
CA GLU A 272 -18.09 -19.20 17.06
C GLU A 272 -16.87 -19.79 17.82
N GLY A 273 -15.89 -18.95 18.15
CA GLY A 273 -14.66 -19.36 18.85
C GLY A 273 -13.59 -20.06 17.98
N ARG A 274 -13.82 -20.19 16.67
CA ARG A 274 -12.90 -20.81 15.71
C ARG A 274 -12.26 -19.77 14.81
N LEU A 275 -10.97 -19.95 14.50
CA LEU A 275 -10.30 -19.15 13.47
C LEU A 275 -10.74 -19.66 12.11
N ILE A 276 -11.69 -18.96 11.50
CA ILE A 276 -12.26 -19.35 10.20
C ILE A 276 -11.40 -18.88 9.03
N ASP A 277 -10.68 -17.77 9.19
CA ASP A 277 -9.86 -17.21 8.13
C ASP A 277 -8.74 -16.30 8.68
N LYS A 278 -7.68 -16.15 7.89
CA LYS A 278 -6.59 -15.19 8.10
C LYS A 278 -6.39 -14.40 6.82
N LYS A 279 -6.72 -13.10 6.85
CA LYS A 279 -6.44 -12.18 5.75
C LYS A 279 -5.10 -11.49 5.97
N SER A 280 -4.29 -11.43 4.92
CA SER A 280 -2.93 -10.87 4.95
C SER A 280 -2.74 -9.84 3.82
N PHE A 281 -2.51 -8.59 4.17
CA PHE A 281 -2.37 -7.49 3.21
C PHE A 281 -0.99 -6.85 3.27
N THR A 282 -0.44 -6.51 2.11
CA THR A 282 0.85 -5.82 1.99
C THR A 282 0.73 -4.62 1.07
N TYR A 283 1.07 -3.45 1.58
CA TYR A 283 1.04 -2.19 0.85
C TYR A 283 2.40 -1.52 0.90
N LYS A 284 2.87 -1.03 -0.25
CA LYS A 284 4.03 -0.15 -0.34
C LYS A 284 3.51 1.28 -0.47
N VAL A 285 3.80 2.13 0.51
CA VAL A 285 3.31 3.52 0.55
C VAL A 285 4.46 4.45 0.86
N GLU A 286 4.62 5.48 0.03
CA GLU A 286 5.58 6.56 0.24
C GLU A 286 5.07 7.48 1.36
N GLU A 287 5.89 7.66 2.40
CA GLU A 287 5.70 8.63 3.50
C GLU A 287 4.26 8.73 4.02
N ALA A 288 3.79 7.68 4.70
CA ALA A 288 2.53 7.69 5.44
C ALA A 288 2.75 7.43 6.93
N ASP A 289 2.03 8.20 7.76
CA ASP A 289 1.89 7.88 9.18
C ASP A 289 1.10 6.57 9.34
N LYS A 290 1.53 5.73 10.30
CA LYS A 290 0.91 4.43 10.55
C LYS A 290 -0.57 4.54 10.88
N SER A 291 -0.94 5.54 11.68
CA SER A 291 -2.31 5.76 12.17
C SER A 291 -3.22 6.25 11.04
N ASP A 292 -2.74 7.22 10.24
CA ASP A 292 -3.49 7.72 9.08
C ASP A 292 -3.71 6.61 8.02
N PHE A 293 -2.68 5.81 7.77
CA PHE A 293 -2.78 4.67 6.87
C PHE A 293 -3.75 3.61 7.41
N PHE A 294 -3.65 3.29 8.70
CA PHE A 294 -4.56 2.33 9.34
C PHE A 294 -6.02 2.80 9.29
N ALA A 295 -6.29 4.07 9.58
CA ALA A 295 -7.63 4.66 9.47
C ALA A 295 -8.20 4.53 8.05
N THR A 296 -7.36 4.77 7.03
CA THR A 296 -7.73 4.61 5.62
C THR A 296 -8.01 3.15 5.27
N PHE A 297 -7.12 2.23 5.67
CA PHE A 297 -7.29 0.79 5.46
C PHE A 297 -8.55 0.26 6.16
N PHE A 298 -8.79 0.65 7.40
CA PHE A 298 -9.93 0.22 8.20
C PHE A 298 -11.24 0.63 7.52
N LYS A 299 -11.35 1.90 7.12
CA LYS A 299 -12.49 2.41 6.34
C LYS A 299 -12.69 1.60 5.07
N ASP A 300 -11.65 1.44 4.28
CA ASP A 300 -11.72 0.74 3.00
C ASP A 300 -12.13 -0.73 3.15
N TYR A 301 -11.59 -1.43 4.15
CA TYR A 301 -11.88 -2.84 4.39
C TYR A 301 -13.34 -3.04 4.83
N TYR A 302 -13.80 -2.32 5.86
CA TYR A 302 -15.15 -2.50 6.41
C TYR A 302 -16.24 -1.88 5.55
N SER A 303 -15.96 -0.85 4.74
CA SER A 303 -16.92 -0.34 3.74
C SER A 303 -17.28 -1.37 2.67
N MET A 304 -16.39 -2.34 2.42
CA MET A 304 -16.61 -3.38 1.40
C MET A 304 -17.32 -4.60 1.95
N LEU A 305 -17.30 -4.80 3.27
CA LEU A 305 -18.05 -5.86 3.91
C LEU A 305 -19.53 -5.49 3.83
N LYS A 306 -20.31 -6.21 3.02
CA LYS A 306 -21.79 -6.11 3.02
C LYS A 306 -22.44 -7.13 3.96
N LEU A 307 -21.76 -8.24 4.23
CA LEU A 307 -22.20 -9.32 5.10
C LEU A 307 -21.04 -9.72 6.03
N ASP A 308 -21.37 -10.37 7.14
CA ASP A 308 -20.41 -10.95 8.11
C ASP A 308 -19.56 -9.95 8.90
N PHE A 309 -20.16 -8.85 9.35
CA PHE A 309 -19.54 -8.01 10.38
C PHE A 309 -19.40 -8.80 11.69
N PRO A 310 -18.24 -8.72 12.38
CA PRO A 310 -18.09 -9.32 13.70
C PRO A 310 -18.95 -8.57 14.74
N ASP A 311 -19.15 -9.17 15.90
CA ASP A 311 -19.80 -8.46 17.02
C ASP A 311 -18.80 -7.53 17.73
N LYS A 312 -17.50 -7.87 17.63
CA LYS A 312 -16.42 -7.07 18.22
C LYS A 312 -15.17 -7.06 17.34
N ILE A 313 -14.51 -5.92 17.24
CA ILE A 313 -13.22 -5.75 16.55
C ILE A 313 -12.16 -5.43 17.59
N ILE A 314 -11.08 -6.20 17.60
CA ILE A 314 -9.89 -5.93 18.40
C ILE A 314 -8.86 -5.26 17.49
N ALA A 315 -8.56 -4.00 17.75
CA ALA A 315 -7.58 -3.21 17.01
C ALA A 315 -6.89 -2.21 17.94
N SER A 316 -5.69 -2.53 18.40
CA SER A 316 -4.93 -1.66 19.30
C SER A 316 -4.52 -0.36 18.61
N GLU A 317 -4.23 -0.38 17.30
CA GLU A 317 -3.87 0.82 16.55
C GLU A 317 -4.98 1.87 16.45
N LEU A 318 -6.25 1.49 16.61
CA LEU A 318 -7.33 2.46 16.61
C LEU A 318 -7.28 3.38 17.85
N GLU A 319 -6.61 2.96 18.93
CA GLU A 319 -6.38 3.82 20.10
C GLU A 319 -5.55 5.07 19.73
N ALA A 320 -4.57 4.91 18.83
CA ALA A 320 -3.76 6.02 18.34
C ALA A 320 -4.50 6.89 17.30
N VAL A 321 -5.43 6.30 16.54
CA VAL A 321 -6.31 7.03 15.61
C VAL A 321 -7.32 7.90 16.37
N GLY A 322 -7.88 7.37 17.47
CA GLY A 322 -8.93 8.03 18.24
C GLY A 322 -10.32 7.88 17.63
N GLU A 323 -11.27 8.71 18.10
CA GLU A 323 -12.66 8.77 17.59
C GLU A 323 -13.44 7.43 17.62
N LYS A 324 -13.17 6.57 18.61
CA LYS A 324 -13.80 5.25 18.72
C LYS A 324 -15.32 5.25 18.54
N SER A 325 -16.04 6.18 19.18
CA SER A 325 -17.50 6.25 19.08
C SER A 325 -17.96 6.50 17.64
N LEU A 326 -17.26 7.35 16.90
CA LEU A 326 -17.55 7.65 15.50
C LEU A 326 -17.41 6.40 14.63
N TYR A 327 -16.37 5.60 14.86
CA TYR A 327 -16.17 4.33 14.15
C TYR A 327 -17.22 3.29 14.51
N GLU A 328 -17.61 3.17 15.79
CA GLU A 328 -18.68 2.26 16.24
C GLU A 328 -20.03 2.64 15.61
N GLU A 329 -20.40 3.92 15.62
CA GLU A 329 -21.62 4.45 14.99
C GLU A 329 -21.61 4.22 13.46
N TRP A 330 -20.47 4.48 12.81
CA TRP A 330 -20.30 4.22 11.38
C TRP A 330 -20.45 2.72 11.04
N LEU A 331 -19.84 1.84 11.83
CA LEU A 331 -19.98 0.39 11.66
C LEU A 331 -21.42 -0.08 11.93
N GLU A 332 -22.13 0.53 12.87
CA GLU A 332 -23.53 0.22 13.15
C GLU A 332 -24.44 0.56 11.96
N ILE A 333 -24.20 1.71 11.31
CA ILE A 333 -24.90 2.07 10.06
C ILE A 333 -24.61 1.06 8.94
N LEU A 334 -23.35 0.68 8.75
CA LEU A 334 -22.96 -0.25 7.68
C LEU A 334 -23.49 -1.66 7.91
N SER A 335 -23.36 -2.17 9.14
CA SER A 335 -23.69 -3.56 9.49
C SER A 335 -25.15 -3.77 9.86
N LYS A 336 -25.90 -2.69 10.11
CA LYS A 336 -27.27 -2.70 10.67
C LYS A 336 -27.36 -3.42 12.02
N LYS A 337 -26.24 -3.53 12.75
CA LYS A 337 -26.17 -4.10 14.10
C LYS A 337 -25.07 -3.42 14.91
N LYS A 338 -25.10 -3.59 16.23
CA LYS A 338 -24.05 -3.05 17.10
C LYS A 338 -22.74 -3.81 16.92
N VAL A 339 -21.68 -3.09 16.54
CA VAL A 339 -20.30 -3.61 16.46
C VAL A 339 -19.44 -2.84 17.45
N LYS A 340 -18.82 -3.55 18.40
CA LYS A 340 -17.98 -2.93 19.43
C LYS A 340 -16.51 -2.95 19.05
N ILE A 341 -15.77 -1.91 19.40
CA ILE A 341 -14.33 -1.83 19.23
C ILE A 341 -13.64 -2.00 20.59
N SER A 342 -12.59 -2.81 20.62
CA SER A 342 -11.74 -3.03 21.78
C SER A 342 -10.27 -2.86 21.40
N TYR A 343 -9.50 -2.29 22.32
CA TYR A 343 -8.04 -2.16 22.16
C TYR A 343 -7.27 -3.37 22.67
N GLY A 344 -7.94 -4.50 22.91
CA GLY A 344 -7.28 -5.77 23.28
C GLY A 344 -6.66 -5.79 24.68
N LYS A 345 -7.14 -4.98 25.63
CA LYS A 345 -6.53 -4.85 26.97
C LYS A 345 -6.77 -6.05 27.90
N THR A 346 -7.73 -6.93 27.59
CA THR A 346 -8.01 -8.14 28.38
C THR A 346 -6.96 -9.23 28.13
N LYS A 347 -6.78 -10.17 29.08
CA LYS A 347 -5.78 -11.26 28.95
C LYS A 347 -5.99 -12.10 27.67
N ALA A 348 -7.23 -12.49 27.39
CA ALA A 348 -7.57 -13.23 26.16
C ALA A 348 -7.35 -12.38 24.90
N GLY A 349 -7.73 -11.09 24.93
CA GLY A 349 -7.50 -10.18 23.81
C GLY A 349 -6.02 -9.97 23.51
N LYS A 350 -5.16 -9.87 24.54
CA LYS A 350 -3.70 -9.77 24.38
C LYS A 350 -3.11 -11.00 23.71
N GLN A 351 -3.50 -12.21 24.11
CA GLN A 351 -3.00 -13.44 23.49
C GLN A 351 -3.33 -13.53 21.99
N LEU A 352 -4.54 -13.11 21.61
CA LEU A 352 -4.94 -13.05 20.20
C LEU A 352 -4.22 -11.95 19.43
N GLN A 353 -4.03 -10.79 20.05
CA GLN A 353 -3.24 -9.71 19.46
C GLN A 353 -1.79 -10.16 19.23
N GLU A 354 -1.16 -10.83 20.18
CA GLU A 354 0.20 -11.38 20.04
C GLU A 354 0.28 -12.39 18.88
N LEU A 355 -0.74 -13.22 18.69
CA LEU A 355 -0.81 -14.14 17.56
C LEU A 355 -0.93 -13.38 16.23
N ALA A 356 -1.76 -12.34 16.18
CA ALA A 356 -1.91 -11.47 15.00
C ALA A 356 -0.59 -10.75 14.70
N ASP A 357 0.09 -10.21 15.71
CA ASP A 357 1.37 -9.50 15.61
C ASP A 357 2.49 -10.43 15.10
N LYS A 358 2.54 -11.68 15.58
CA LYS A 358 3.47 -12.70 15.05
C LYS A 358 3.25 -12.96 13.55
N ASN A 359 1.99 -13.08 13.13
CA ASN A 359 1.65 -13.26 11.71
C ASN A 359 1.98 -12.01 10.89
N ALA A 360 1.72 -10.81 11.41
CA ALA A 360 2.05 -9.56 10.74
C ALA A 360 3.56 -9.39 10.58
N LYS A 361 4.36 -9.84 11.56
CA LYS A 361 5.82 -9.82 11.49
C LYS A 361 6.36 -10.74 10.40
N ASP A 362 5.89 -11.99 10.34
CA ASP A 362 6.25 -12.92 9.26
C ASP A 362 5.86 -12.37 7.87
N LEU A 363 4.66 -11.79 7.76
CA LEU A 363 4.19 -11.16 6.53
C LEU A 363 5.09 -9.97 6.11
N LEU A 364 5.49 -9.13 7.07
CA LEU A 364 6.35 -7.98 6.82
C LEU A 364 7.74 -8.40 6.33
N GLU A 365 8.36 -9.39 6.98
CA GLU A 365 9.67 -9.91 6.57
C GLU A 365 9.63 -10.51 5.16
N LYS A 366 8.60 -11.29 4.84
CA LYS A 366 8.38 -11.80 3.48
C LYS A 366 8.20 -10.67 2.47
N ALA A 367 7.42 -9.64 2.82
CA ALA A 367 7.20 -8.49 1.95
C ALA A 367 8.48 -7.68 1.70
N LYS A 368 9.35 -7.55 2.70
CA LYS A 368 10.67 -6.92 2.55
C LYS A 368 11.56 -7.71 1.59
N ILE A 369 11.66 -9.03 1.80
CA ILE A 369 12.46 -9.90 0.92
C ILE A 369 11.94 -9.81 -0.52
N GLN A 370 10.63 -9.93 -0.72
CA GLN A 370 10.03 -9.77 -2.03
C GLN A 370 10.32 -8.39 -2.62
N SER A 371 10.23 -7.33 -1.82
CA SER A 371 10.54 -5.98 -2.30
C SER A 371 11.99 -5.82 -2.72
N LEU A 372 12.95 -6.47 -2.03
CA LEU A 372 14.35 -6.48 -2.42
C LEU A 372 14.56 -7.23 -3.75
N VAL A 373 13.86 -8.34 -3.96
CA VAL A 373 13.87 -9.08 -5.23
C VAL A 373 13.28 -8.24 -6.37
N ASP A 374 12.11 -7.61 -6.14
CA ASP A 374 11.47 -6.72 -7.11
C ASP A 374 12.40 -5.56 -7.50
N LEU A 375 13.03 -4.92 -6.51
CA LEU A 375 14.00 -3.84 -6.70
C LEU A 375 15.24 -4.31 -7.46
N GLY A 376 15.72 -5.52 -7.20
CA GLY A 376 16.85 -6.10 -7.94
C GLY A 376 16.51 -6.35 -9.42
N ASN A 377 15.32 -6.86 -9.70
CA ASN A 377 14.84 -7.08 -11.07
C ASN A 377 14.64 -5.76 -11.82
N ASP A 378 14.01 -4.76 -11.18
CA ASP A 378 13.86 -3.41 -11.71
C ASP A 378 15.25 -2.76 -11.95
N PHE A 379 16.19 -2.95 -11.02
CA PHE A 379 17.55 -2.43 -11.19
C PHE A 379 18.29 -3.05 -12.38
N ASN A 380 18.07 -4.32 -12.71
CA ASN A 380 18.71 -4.91 -13.89
C ASN A 380 18.30 -4.20 -15.18
N GLU A 381 17.01 -3.88 -15.33
CA GLU A 381 16.50 -3.11 -16.46
C GLU A 381 17.03 -1.67 -16.45
N VAL A 382 16.98 -1.01 -15.29
CA VAL A 382 17.44 0.38 -15.13
C VAL A 382 18.95 0.50 -15.33
N GLY A 383 19.73 -0.40 -14.75
CA GLY A 383 21.19 -0.45 -14.83
C GLY A 383 21.67 -0.76 -16.25
N ALA A 384 20.97 -1.65 -16.97
CA ALA A 384 21.28 -1.95 -18.37
C ALA A 384 21.02 -0.74 -19.27
N TYR A 385 19.86 -0.08 -19.09
CA TYR A 385 19.54 1.15 -19.80
C TYR A 385 20.54 2.27 -19.47
N LEU A 386 20.93 2.41 -18.21
CA LEU A 386 21.91 3.40 -17.78
C LEU A 386 23.30 3.13 -18.40
N ALA A 387 23.73 1.86 -18.40
CA ALA A 387 24.99 1.44 -19.01
C ALA A 387 25.01 1.73 -20.52
N GLU A 388 23.92 1.42 -21.23
CA GLU A 388 23.78 1.71 -22.66
C GLU A 388 23.84 3.22 -22.94
N LYS A 389 23.03 4.02 -22.24
CA LYS A 389 22.94 5.47 -22.50
C LYS A 389 24.20 6.22 -22.15
N LEU A 390 24.85 5.86 -21.05
CA LEU A 390 26.11 6.50 -20.63
C LEU A 390 27.35 5.85 -21.27
N LYS A 391 27.17 4.77 -22.04
CA LYS A 391 28.26 3.98 -22.65
C LYS A 391 29.27 3.50 -21.59
N LEU A 392 28.76 3.00 -20.46
CA LEU A 392 29.58 2.45 -19.39
C LEU A 392 30.25 1.16 -19.87
N LYS A 393 31.48 0.92 -19.40
CA LYS A 393 32.25 -0.30 -19.68
C LYS A 393 31.78 -1.45 -18.81
N ASN A 394 31.35 -1.15 -17.58
CA ASN A 394 30.84 -2.13 -16.63
C ASN A 394 29.37 -1.87 -16.31
N PHE A 395 28.65 -2.94 -15.98
CA PHE A 395 27.32 -2.80 -15.42
C PHE A 395 27.43 -2.13 -14.02
N PRO A 396 26.63 -1.10 -13.71
CA PRO A 396 26.86 -0.24 -12.55
C PRO A 396 26.37 -0.87 -11.23
N HIS A 397 26.86 -2.05 -10.84
CA HIS A 397 26.44 -2.74 -9.59
C HIS A 397 26.73 -1.91 -8.35
N LYS A 398 27.95 -1.34 -8.25
CA LYS A 398 28.39 -0.47 -7.17
C LYS A 398 28.56 0.96 -7.69
N ILE A 399 27.65 1.84 -7.28
CA ILE A 399 27.66 3.26 -7.65
C ILE A 399 28.10 4.08 -6.44
N GLU A 400 29.11 4.92 -6.60
CA GLU A 400 29.49 5.91 -5.58
C GLU A 400 29.14 7.32 -6.05
N CYS A 401 28.75 8.19 -5.12
CA CYS A 401 28.50 9.59 -5.42
C CYS A 401 29.19 10.51 -4.42
N TYR A 402 29.82 11.55 -4.95
CA TYR A 402 30.62 12.52 -4.18
C TYR A 402 30.06 13.93 -4.32
N ASP A 403 29.78 14.55 -3.18
CA ASP A 403 29.32 15.95 -3.06
C ASP A 403 30.28 16.76 -2.17
N ILE A 404 30.50 18.03 -2.53
CA ILE A 404 31.27 18.99 -1.72
C ILE A 404 30.29 19.99 -1.10
N SER A 405 30.37 20.11 0.23
CA SER A 405 29.53 21.05 0.97
C SER A 405 30.39 22.00 1.83
N HIS A 406 30.05 23.29 1.76
CA HIS A 406 30.72 24.36 2.51
C HIS A 406 29.99 24.69 3.82
N ILE A 407 30.76 24.75 4.91
CA ILE A 407 30.28 25.32 6.18
C ILE A 407 30.66 26.79 6.20
N GLN A 408 29.68 27.69 6.36
CA GLN A 408 29.88 29.14 6.49
C GLN A 408 30.99 29.47 7.50
N GLY A 409 32.23 29.64 7.01
CA GLY A 409 33.35 30.22 7.76
C GLY A 409 34.68 29.48 7.70
N THR A 410 34.77 28.15 7.85
CA THR A 410 36.10 27.53 8.15
C THR A 410 36.34 26.06 7.76
N ASN A 411 35.33 25.24 7.39
CA ASN A 411 35.57 23.80 7.17
C ASN A 411 34.77 23.25 5.96
N THR A 412 35.48 22.80 4.92
CA THR A 412 34.91 22.10 3.76
C THR A 412 34.80 20.60 4.04
N VAL A 413 33.65 20.01 3.72
CA VAL A 413 33.38 18.59 3.96
C VAL A 413 32.90 17.95 2.67
N ALA A 414 33.56 16.88 2.26
CA ALA A 414 33.08 16.03 1.18
C ALA A 414 32.34 14.81 1.72
N SER A 415 31.28 14.44 1.03
CA SER A 415 30.42 13.30 1.38
C SER A 415 30.48 12.27 0.26
N GLY A 416 30.86 11.04 0.59
CA GLY A 416 30.82 9.89 -0.31
C GLY A 416 29.72 8.93 0.12
N ILE A 417 28.73 8.70 -0.75
CA ILE A 417 27.68 7.71 -0.54
C ILE A 417 27.86 6.54 -1.51
N CYS A 418 27.30 5.38 -1.17
CA CYS A 418 27.45 4.17 -1.96
C CYS A 418 26.09 3.48 -2.12
N PHE A 419 25.79 3.10 -3.36
CA PHE A 419 24.65 2.28 -3.73
C PHE A 419 25.16 0.93 -4.26
N ILE A 420 24.49 -0.15 -3.86
CA ILE A 420 24.70 -1.50 -4.40
C ILE A 420 23.37 -1.97 -4.99
N ASN A 421 23.38 -2.35 -6.25
CA ASN A 421 22.20 -2.77 -7.02
C ASN A 421 21.03 -1.78 -6.89
N GLY A 422 21.31 -0.49 -7.09
CA GLY A 422 20.30 0.58 -7.03
C GLY A 422 19.82 0.96 -5.61
N MET A 423 20.39 0.37 -4.56
CA MET A 423 19.97 0.58 -3.17
C MET A 423 21.09 1.17 -2.30
N PRO A 424 20.78 2.13 -1.39
CA PRO A 424 21.78 2.77 -0.54
C PRO A 424 22.41 1.78 0.45
N LYS A 425 23.74 1.65 0.43
CA LYS A 425 24.52 0.87 1.39
C LYS A 425 25.16 1.79 2.43
N LYS A 426 24.36 2.24 3.39
CA LYS A 426 24.75 3.22 4.43
C LYS A 426 26.02 2.88 5.21
N SER A 427 26.30 1.59 5.43
CA SER A 427 27.52 1.13 6.11
C SER A 427 28.81 1.50 5.37
N LEU A 428 28.73 1.79 4.06
CA LEU A 428 29.85 2.20 3.23
C LEU A 428 29.96 3.72 3.06
N TYR A 429 29.09 4.52 3.68
CA TYR A 429 29.14 5.97 3.55
C TYR A 429 30.39 6.52 4.24
N LYS A 430 31.05 7.49 3.60
CA LYS A 430 32.28 8.12 4.09
C LYS A 430 32.13 9.64 4.10
N ARG A 431 32.82 10.26 5.05
CA ARG A 431 32.98 11.72 5.11
C ARG A 431 34.46 12.06 5.08
N TYR A 432 34.80 13.11 4.36
CA TYR A 432 36.16 13.60 4.27
C TYR A 432 36.17 15.04 4.77
N LYS A 433 36.91 15.28 5.84
CA LYS A 433 37.31 16.63 6.20
C LYS A 433 38.41 17.04 5.24
N VAL A 434 38.14 18.07 4.43
CA VAL A 434 39.04 18.59 3.40
C VAL A 434 39.92 19.67 4.04
N LYS A 435 41.23 19.59 3.82
CA LYS A 435 42.22 20.51 4.43
C LYS A 435 42.74 21.56 3.45
N SER A 436 42.59 21.32 2.15
CA SER A 436 43.16 22.14 1.07
C SER A 436 42.58 23.57 0.93
N THR A 437 41.45 23.88 1.57
CA THR A 437 40.72 25.15 1.38
C THR A 437 40.69 26.06 2.62
N GLU A 438 41.71 26.03 3.48
CA GLU A 438 41.83 26.99 4.60
C GLU A 438 42.02 28.43 4.06
N GLY A 439 40.92 29.15 3.83
CA GLY A 439 40.90 30.59 3.49
C GLY A 439 39.97 30.99 2.34
N LYS A 440 39.82 30.16 1.30
CA LYS A 440 38.84 30.36 0.20
C LYS A 440 38.23 29.01 -0.23
N PRO A 441 36.90 28.91 -0.37
CA PRO A 441 36.25 27.69 -0.85
C PRO A 441 36.60 27.43 -2.32
N ASP A 442 37.33 26.34 -2.58
CA ASP A 442 37.62 25.82 -3.92
C ASP A 442 37.08 24.38 -4.03
N ASP A 443 35.96 24.23 -4.74
CA ASP A 443 35.30 22.94 -4.96
C ASP A 443 36.14 21.98 -5.81
N PHE A 444 36.94 22.50 -6.73
CA PHE A 444 37.77 21.66 -7.60
C PHE A 444 38.89 21.01 -6.79
N GLN A 445 39.61 21.80 -5.99
CA GLN A 445 40.65 21.26 -5.11
C GLN A 445 40.09 20.32 -4.05
N SER A 446 38.92 20.65 -3.49
CA SER A 446 38.25 19.81 -2.49
C SER A 446 37.85 18.44 -3.05
N MET A 447 37.31 18.42 -4.27
CA MET A 447 36.98 17.17 -4.96
C MET A 447 38.24 16.38 -5.32
N LYS A 448 39.30 17.07 -5.78
CA LYS A 448 40.61 16.45 -6.08
C LYS A 448 41.23 15.79 -4.85
N GLU A 449 41.28 16.46 -3.71
CA GLU A 449 41.80 15.89 -2.45
C GLU A 449 40.98 14.64 -2.04
N THR A 450 39.65 14.77 -2.08
CA THR A 450 38.73 13.71 -1.66
C THR A 450 38.91 12.44 -2.47
N LEU A 451 38.87 12.56 -3.80
CA LEU A 451 38.98 11.41 -4.69
C LEU A 451 40.39 10.83 -4.73
N THR A 452 41.43 11.65 -4.58
CA THR A 452 42.81 11.15 -4.39
C THR A 452 42.91 10.25 -3.16
N ARG A 453 42.33 10.67 -2.03
CA ARG A 453 42.29 9.85 -0.80
C ARG A 453 41.46 8.59 -0.96
N ARG A 454 40.35 8.66 -1.71
CA ARG A 454 39.50 7.51 -2.04
C ARG A 454 40.24 6.48 -2.91
N PHE A 455 40.94 6.92 -3.94
CA PHE A 455 41.64 6.04 -4.88
C PHE A 455 42.90 5.42 -4.27
N LYS A 456 43.60 6.12 -3.37
CA LYS A 456 44.75 5.54 -2.63
C LYS A 456 44.40 4.32 -1.78
N ARG A 457 43.14 4.19 -1.36
CA ARG A 457 42.63 3.06 -0.56
C ARG A 457 41.94 2.00 -1.41
N LEU A 458 41.98 2.13 -2.74
CA LEU A 458 41.27 1.23 -3.64
C LEU A 458 41.74 -0.22 -3.43
N GLY A 459 40.82 -1.10 -3.04
CA GLY A 459 41.10 -2.52 -2.77
C GLY A 459 41.22 -2.89 -1.29
N GLU A 460 41.25 -1.91 -0.38
CA GLU A 460 41.12 -2.17 1.07
C GLU A 460 39.67 -2.58 1.43
N GLU A 461 39.49 -3.25 2.57
CA GLU A 461 38.16 -3.62 3.09
C GLU A 461 37.28 -2.38 3.30
N GLY A 462 36.09 -2.36 2.69
CA GLY A 462 35.19 -1.20 2.68
C GLY A 462 35.58 -0.09 1.71
N TRP A 463 36.59 -0.32 0.86
CA TRP A 463 37.09 0.57 -0.20
C TRP A 463 37.22 -0.14 -1.55
N GLU A 464 36.44 -1.21 -1.73
CA GLU A 464 36.45 -2.02 -2.95
C GLU A 464 36.10 -1.17 -4.17
N LYS A 465 36.52 -1.64 -5.34
CA LYS A 465 36.35 -0.93 -6.61
C LYS A 465 34.86 -0.70 -6.95
N PRO A 466 34.44 0.56 -7.20
CA PRO A 466 33.11 0.86 -7.75
C PRO A 466 33.09 0.65 -9.28
N ASP A 467 31.90 0.40 -9.82
CA ASP A 467 31.69 0.31 -11.27
C ASP A 467 31.47 1.71 -11.88
N LEU A 468 30.76 2.57 -11.14
CA LEU A 468 30.44 3.93 -11.54
C LEU A 468 30.66 4.91 -10.39
N ILE A 469 31.37 6.01 -10.66
CA ILE A 469 31.48 7.17 -9.77
C ILE A 469 30.72 8.35 -10.39
N ILE A 470 29.82 8.94 -9.60
CA ILE A 470 29.08 10.15 -9.95
C ILE A 470 29.62 11.32 -9.13
N ILE A 471 30.00 12.39 -9.80
CA ILE A 471 30.44 13.64 -9.19
C ILE A 471 29.27 14.63 -9.23
N ASP A 472 28.87 15.19 -8.08
CA ASP A 472 27.87 16.26 -8.06
C ASP A 472 28.51 17.60 -8.46
N GLY A 473 28.54 17.82 -9.77
CA GLY A 473 28.84 19.11 -10.35
C GLY A 473 29.19 19.06 -11.83
N GLY A 474 29.69 20.19 -12.33
CA GLY A 474 29.84 20.43 -13.76
C GLY A 474 31.09 19.81 -14.39
N LYS A 475 31.21 20.01 -15.70
CA LYS A 475 32.33 19.54 -16.54
C LYS A 475 33.73 19.88 -16.00
N GLY A 476 33.88 21.04 -15.34
CA GLY A 476 35.17 21.43 -14.74
C GLY A 476 35.61 20.47 -13.63
N GLN A 477 34.69 20.01 -12.79
CA GLN A 477 34.99 19.08 -11.69
C GLN A 477 35.32 17.71 -12.24
N LEU A 478 34.57 17.25 -13.25
CA LEU A 478 34.89 16.03 -13.97
C LEU A 478 36.31 16.06 -14.54
N SER A 479 36.68 17.15 -15.22
CA SER A 479 38.00 17.29 -15.84
C SER A 479 39.14 17.24 -14.81
N SER A 480 38.96 17.91 -13.67
CA SER A 480 39.93 17.86 -12.56
C SER A 480 40.08 16.45 -11.97
N VAL A 481 39.00 15.67 -11.92
CA VAL A 481 39.05 14.29 -11.42
C VAL A 481 39.73 13.37 -12.41
N MET A 482 39.46 13.53 -13.71
CA MET A 482 40.09 12.71 -14.75
C MET A 482 41.62 12.84 -14.76
N GLN A 483 42.16 14.04 -14.48
CA GLN A 483 43.61 14.23 -14.31
C GLN A 483 44.19 13.32 -13.22
N ILE A 484 43.50 13.18 -12.08
CA ILE A 484 43.95 12.34 -10.96
C ILE A 484 43.88 10.86 -11.32
N VAL A 485 42.84 10.48 -12.04
CA VAL A 485 42.62 9.10 -12.50
C VAL A 485 43.75 8.67 -13.43
N GLU A 486 44.18 9.56 -14.32
CA GLU A 486 45.35 9.38 -15.19
C GLU A 486 46.66 9.37 -14.38
N GLU A 487 46.88 10.35 -13.48
CA GLU A 487 48.06 10.43 -12.61
C GLU A 487 48.26 9.16 -11.74
N LEU A 488 47.18 8.59 -11.23
CA LEU A 488 47.19 7.40 -10.37
C LEU A 488 47.07 6.08 -11.14
N GLY A 489 46.95 6.11 -12.47
CA GLY A 489 46.82 4.90 -13.30
C GLY A 489 45.56 4.06 -13.02
N ILE A 490 44.47 4.69 -12.56
CA ILE A 490 43.25 3.98 -12.17
C ILE A 490 42.47 3.55 -13.42
N THR A 491 42.17 2.26 -13.54
CA THR A 491 41.47 1.70 -14.70
C THR A 491 40.21 0.91 -14.33
N GLY A 492 39.26 0.86 -15.27
CA GLY A 492 38.03 0.08 -15.19
C GLY A 492 37.01 0.58 -14.17
N ILE A 493 37.03 1.87 -13.85
CA ILE A 493 35.95 2.58 -13.15
C ILE A 493 35.40 3.62 -14.12
N ASP A 494 34.11 3.61 -14.37
CA ASP A 494 33.47 4.67 -15.16
C ASP A 494 33.19 5.88 -14.25
N ILE A 495 33.46 7.09 -14.72
CA ILE A 495 33.31 8.32 -13.94
C ILE A 495 32.51 9.33 -14.76
N VAL A 496 31.45 9.86 -14.16
CA VAL A 496 30.57 10.85 -14.78
C VAL A 496 30.32 12.01 -13.82
N SER A 497 29.90 13.15 -14.35
CA SER A 497 29.42 14.25 -13.50
C SER A 497 27.98 14.63 -13.83
N LEU A 498 27.27 15.09 -12.81
CA LEU A 498 25.86 15.44 -12.88
C LEU A 498 25.68 16.93 -12.55
N ALA A 499 25.19 17.72 -13.51
CA ALA A 499 24.98 19.15 -13.31
C ALA A 499 23.59 19.47 -12.71
N LYS A 500 23.56 20.41 -11.76
CA LYS A 500 22.37 20.78 -10.96
C LYS A 500 21.16 21.36 -11.72
N ARG A 501 21.34 22.05 -12.86
CA ARG A 501 20.25 22.84 -13.49
C ARG A 501 19.31 22.03 -14.39
N GLU A 502 19.85 21.06 -15.14
CA GLU A 502 19.09 20.30 -16.14
C GLU A 502 19.31 18.78 -16.01
N GLU A 503 20.03 18.35 -14.97
CA GLU A 503 20.37 16.93 -14.72
C GLU A 503 21.10 16.27 -15.88
N GLU A 504 21.86 17.09 -16.60
CA GLU A 504 22.68 16.62 -17.68
C GLU A 504 23.89 15.84 -17.13
N VAL A 505 24.16 14.70 -17.75
CA VAL A 505 25.30 13.86 -17.41
C VAL A 505 26.46 14.16 -18.34
N PHE A 506 27.60 14.56 -17.79
CA PHE A 506 28.83 14.76 -18.55
C PHE A 506 29.69 13.51 -18.51
N LEU A 507 30.12 13.06 -19.69
CA LEU A 507 31.09 11.98 -19.84
C LEU A 507 32.50 12.54 -19.99
N PRO A 508 33.54 11.79 -19.57
CA PRO A 508 34.93 12.16 -19.82
C PRO A 508 35.19 12.39 -21.31
N ASN A 509 36.01 13.40 -21.61
CA ASN A 509 36.46 13.72 -22.97
C ASN A 509 35.33 14.04 -23.98
N LYS A 510 34.12 14.38 -23.50
CA LYS A 510 33.01 14.83 -24.35
C LYS A 510 32.60 16.27 -24.02
N SER A 511 32.34 17.04 -25.08
CA SER A 511 31.89 18.43 -24.96
C SER A 511 30.39 18.54 -24.72
N LYS A 512 29.59 17.63 -25.29
CA LYS A 512 28.13 17.57 -25.13
C LYS A 512 27.75 16.68 -23.96
N SER A 513 26.81 17.14 -23.15
CA SER A 513 26.16 16.35 -22.11
C SER A 513 25.17 15.33 -22.70
N ILE A 514 24.83 14.34 -21.90
CA ILE A 514 23.80 13.35 -22.19
C ILE A 514 22.57 13.68 -21.35
N MET A 515 21.44 13.82 -22.02
CA MET A 515 20.13 14.02 -21.40
C MET A 515 19.41 12.68 -21.30
N LEU A 516 19.11 12.24 -20.08
CA LEU A 516 18.20 11.11 -19.89
C LEU A 516 16.75 11.59 -20.07
N PRO A 517 15.85 10.78 -20.65
CA PRO A 517 14.46 11.17 -20.82
C PRO A 517 13.81 11.57 -19.49
N ARG A 518 13.12 12.72 -19.49
CA ARG A 518 12.35 13.22 -18.34
C ARG A 518 11.29 12.17 -17.97
N GLY A 519 11.46 11.52 -16.82
CA GLY A 519 10.58 10.42 -16.35
C GLY A 519 11.14 9.00 -16.54
N SER A 520 12.36 8.83 -17.05
CA SER A 520 13.00 7.51 -17.12
C SER A 520 13.47 7.05 -15.74
N SER A 521 13.33 5.75 -15.44
CA SER A 521 13.80 5.14 -14.18
C SER A 521 15.30 5.32 -13.94
N ALA A 522 16.11 5.42 -15.00
CA ALA A 522 17.54 5.72 -14.90
C ALA A 522 17.82 7.16 -14.44
N LEU A 523 17.02 8.14 -14.89
CA LEU A 523 17.12 9.50 -14.37
C LEU A 523 16.75 9.55 -12.89
N PHE A 524 15.66 8.88 -12.51
CA PHE A 524 15.24 8.79 -11.10
C PHE A 524 16.29 8.12 -10.21
N LEU A 525 16.99 7.10 -10.70
CA LEU A 525 18.10 6.47 -9.98
C LEU A 525 19.25 7.47 -9.74
N ILE A 526 19.69 8.18 -10.78
CA ILE A 526 20.76 9.17 -10.66
C ILE A 526 20.37 10.32 -9.72
N GLN A 527 19.12 10.80 -9.81
CA GLN A 527 18.58 11.78 -8.88
C GLN A 527 18.62 11.29 -7.44
N ARG A 528 18.13 10.07 -7.17
CA ARG A 528 18.17 9.47 -5.83
C ARG A 528 19.58 9.36 -5.27
N VAL A 529 20.54 8.98 -6.11
CA VAL A 529 21.96 8.88 -5.73
C VAL A 529 22.52 10.26 -5.35
N ARG A 530 22.27 11.30 -6.16
CA ARG A 530 22.66 12.68 -5.86
C ARG A 530 21.99 13.22 -4.60
N ASP A 531 20.67 13.08 -4.52
CA ASP A 531 19.88 13.64 -3.43
C ASP A 531 20.23 12.99 -2.08
N GLU A 532 20.57 11.70 -2.10
CA GLU A 532 21.11 11.00 -0.93
C GLU A 532 22.51 11.52 -0.52
N ALA A 533 23.37 11.86 -1.48
CA ALA A 533 24.67 12.47 -1.22
C ALA A 533 24.50 13.85 -0.56
N HIS A 534 23.64 14.71 -1.12
CA HIS A 534 23.27 16.00 -0.54
C HIS A 534 22.65 15.84 0.86
N ARG A 535 21.70 14.91 1.03
CA ARG A 535 21.06 14.65 2.33
C ARG A 535 22.10 14.25 3.38
N PHE A 536 23.04 13.39 3.02
CA PHE A 536 24.10 12.93 3.92
C PHE A 536 25.05 14.06 4.33
N ALA A 537 25.34 15.00 3.42
CA ALA A 537 26.10 16.21 3.69
C ALA A 537 25.34 17.17 4.63
N ILE A 538 24.09 17.51 4.31
CA ILE A 538 23.24 18.42 5.12
C ILE A 538 23.04 17.89 6.54
N THR A 539 22.81 16.58 6.70
CA THR A 539 22.61 15.96 8.03
C THR A 539 23.83 16.16 8.93
N TYR A 540 25.04 16.16 8.35
CA TYR A 540 26.26 16.43 9.10
C TYR A 540 26.31 17.87 9.63
N HIS A 541 25.95 18.85 8.79
CA HIS A 541 25.90 20.26 9.18
C HIS A 541 24.91 20.53 10.31
N ARG A 542 23.73 19.90 10.28
CA ARG A 542 22.74 20.01 11.36
C ARG A 542 23.27 19.47 12.68
N ASN A 543 23.90 18.29 12.65
CA ASN A 543 24.48 17.68 13.85
C ASN A 543 25.63 18.50 14.45
N LEU A 544 26.49 19.09 13.61
CA LEU A 544 27.55 19.99 14.08
C LEU A 544 27.00 21.27 14.72
N ARG A 545 25.99 21.91 14.10
CA ARG A 545 25.32 23.09 14.68
C ARG A 545 24.68 22.77 16.04
N SER A 546 23.99 21.63 16.16
CA SER A 546 23.37 21.22 17.43
C SER A 546 24.38 20.90 18.55
N LYS A 547 25.62 20.52 18.20
CA LYS A 547 26.70 20.29 19.17
C LYS A 547 27.43 21.57 19.56
N ALA A 548 27.54 22.54 18.65
CA ALA A 548 28.08 23.87 18.96
C ALA A 548 27.14 24.64 19.90
N LEU A 549 25.83 24.59 19.66
CA LEU A 549 24.79 25.21 20.51
C LEU A 549 24.58 24.56 21.89
N LYS A 550 25.20 23.41 22.16
CA LYS A 550 25.19 22.73 23.47
C LYS A 550 26.45 22.99 24.29
N LYS A 551 27.40 23.75 23.74
CA LYS A 551 28.70 24.06 24.35
C LYS A 551 28.81 25.50 24.86
N ASP A 552 27.74 26.27 24.72
CA ASP A 552 27.46 27.51 25.44
C ASP A 552 26.27 27.24 26.38
#